data_AF-A0A2P5W7H7-F1
#
_entry.id   AF-A0A2P5W7H7-F1
#
_cell.length_a   1.000
_cell.length_b   1.000
_cell.length_c   1.000
_cell.angle_alpha   90.00
_cell.angle_beta   90.00
_cell.angle_gamma   90.00
#
_symmetry.space_group_name_H-M   'P 1'
#
loop_
_entity.id
_entity.type
_entity.pdbx_description
1 polymer ?
#
loop_
_entity_poly.entity_id
_entity_poly.type
_entity_poly.pdbx_seq_one_letter_code
_entity_poly.pdbx_strand_id
1 'polypeptide(L)'
;MKTAVLQISAGFDVIENIINFARRNHVGVSIISSTGFVSDVILRYSSSQGAPYRFAGAFGILSLSGSFFADHSTTSTPCSSFNIILSGGQTQLLGGIVAGKVMAATPVTVVLLTFASPSFYKLPYEGDDEDHHHQTMPCNIDGAIQCYIPFIPWASS
;
A
#
# COMPACT_ATOMS: atom_id res chain seq x y z
N MET A 1 -15.86 -4.35 -13.47
CA MET A 1 -14.49 -3.97 -13.06
C MET A 1 -13.64 -3.79 -14.31
N LYS A 2 -12.69 -2.85 -14.32
CA LYS A 2 -11.83 -2.58 -15.50
C LYS A 2 -10.38 -2.47 -15.06
N THR A 3 -9.46 -2.96 -15.88
CA THR A 3 -8.03 -2.76 -15.66
C THR A 3 -7.58 -1.40 -16.21
N ALA A 4 -6.62 -0.77 -15.53
CA ALA A 4 -6.01 0.49 -15.95
C ALA A 4 -4.49 0.38 -15.79
N VAL A 5 -3.74 1.03 -16.67
CA VAL A 5 -2.29 1.14 -16.58
C VAL A 5 -1.95 2.60 -16.36
N LEU A 6 -1.23 2.89 -15.28
CA LEU A 6 -0.74 4.21 -14.96
C LEU A 6 0.77 4.22 -15.14
N GLN A 7 1.25 5.12 -15.97
CA GLN A 7 2.67 5.44 -16.07
C GLN A 7 2.92 6.74 -15.31
N ILE A 8 3.74 6.67 -14.27
CA ILE A 8 4.03 7.77 -13.37
C ILE A 8 5.46 8.21 -13.64
N SER A 9 5.65 9.44 -14.06
CA SER A 9 6.97 9.98 -14.40
C SER A 9 7.89 10.07 -13.19
N ALA A 10 9.20 10.05 -13.43
CA ALA A 10 10.19 10.31 -12.39
C ALA A 10 9.95 11.67 -11.71
N GLY A 11 10.21 11.74 -10.41
CA GLY A 11 10.00 12.94 -9.59
C GLY A 11 8.56 13.12 -9.08
N PHE A 12 7.64 12.20 -9.38
CA PHE A 12 6.27 12.23 -8.85
C PHE A 12 6.05 11.16 -7.78
N ASP A 13 5.13 11.43 -6.86
CA ASP A 13 4.71 10.48 -5.85
C ASP A 13 3.78 9.43 -6.46
N VAL A 14 4.18 8.15 -6.37
CA VAL A 14 3.47 7.01 -6.94
C VAL A 14 2.09 6.83 -6.29
N ILE A 15 2.03 6.87 -4.96
CA ILE A 15 0.80 6.61 -4.22
C ILE A 15 -0.18 7.77 -4.38
N GLU A 16 0.32 9.00 -4.30
CA GLU A 16 -0.51 10.19 -4.53
C GLU A 16 -1.14 10.19 -5.93
N ASN A 17 -0.38 9.82 -6.97
CA ASN A 17 -0.91 9.75 -8.33
C ASN A 17 -2.00 8.69 -8.50
N ILE A 18 -1.85 7.52 -7.85
CA ILE A 18 -2.88 6.47 -7.83
C ILE A 18 -4.16 6.97 -7.15
N ILE A 19 -4.03 7.60 -5.97
CA ILE A 19 -5.15 8.17 -5.22
C ILE A 19 -5.85 9.26 -6.04
N ASN A 20 -5.08 10.16 -6.66
CA ASN A 20 -5.62 11.22 -7.51
C ASN A 20 -6.30 10.68 -8.76
N PHE A 21 -5.79 9.60 -9.35
CA PHE A 21 -6.48 8.90 -10.44
C PHE A 21 -7.82 8.33 -9.97
N ALA A 22 -7.86 7.64 -8.83
CA ALA A 22 -9.08 7.06 -8.27
C ALA A 22 -10.14 8.13 -7.97
N ARG A 23 -9.74 9.23 -7.31
CA ARG A 23 -10.62 10.37 -7.00
C ARG A 23 -11.18 11.04 -8.25
N ARG A 24 -10.34 11.33 -9.24
CA ARG A 24 -10.76 11.96 -10.51
C ARG A 24 -11.77 11.13 -11.29
N ASN A 25 -11.71 9.81 -11.16
CA ASN A 25 -12.60 8.89 -11.88
C ASN A 25 -13.78 8.39 -11.01
N HIS A 26 -13.87 8.79 -9.74
CA HIS A 26 -14.88 8.30 -8.79
C HIS A 26 -14.92 6.76 -8.70
N VAL A 27 -13.74 6.14 -8.67
CA VAL A 27 -13.58 4.68 -8.57
C VAL A 27 -12.72 4.32 -7.36
N GLY A 28 -12.93 3.12 -6.82
CA GLY A 28 -11.92 2.48 -5.99
C GLY A 28 -10.93 1.70 -6.86
N VAL A 29 -9.72 1.50 -6.33
CA VAL A 29 -8.62 0.86 -7.03
C VAL A 29 -7.93 -0.19 -6.16
N SER A 30 -7.44 -1.25 -6.78
CA SER A 30 -6.53 -2.22 -6.20
C SER A 30 -5.32 -2.41 -7.11
N ILE A 31 -4.13 -2.49 -6.53
CA ILE A 31 -2.89 -2.69 -7.28
C ILE A 31 -2.74 -4.17 -7.61
N ILE A 32 -2.59 -4.48 -8.90
CA ILE A 32 -2.30 -5.84 -9.39
C ILE A 32 -0.79 -6.05 -9.43
N SER A 33 -0.07 -5.09 -10.02
CA SER A 33 1.39 -5.14 -10.11
C SER A 33 1.97 -3.74 -10.32
N SER A 34 3.27 -3.62 -10.08
CA SER A 34 4.01 -2.40 -10.40
C SER A 34 5.45 -2.73 -10.76
N THR A 35 6.07 -1.89 -11.57
CA THR A 35 7.47 -2.03 -11.99
C THR A 35 8.11 -0.66 -12.10
N GLY A 36 9.37 -0.55 -11.69
CA GLY A 36 10.16 0.69 -11.73
C GLY A 36 11.04 0.86 -10.50
N PHE A 37 11.65 2.03 -10.37
CA PHE A 37 12.52 2.40 -9.25
C PHE A 37 11.96 3.60 -8.49
N VAL A 38 12.23 3.66 -7.19
CA VAL A 38 11.80 4.73 -6.26
C VAL A 38 12.99 5.27 -5.46
N SER A 39 13.00 6.56 -5.13
CA SER A 39 14.17 7.22 -4.51
C SER A 39 13.98 7.69 -3.06
N ASP A 40 12.73 7.92 -2.64
CA ASP A 40 12.37 8.41 -1.31
C ASP A 40 11.09 7.72 -0.87
N VAL A 41 11.21 6.84 0.13
CA VAL A 41 10.10 5.99 0.58
C VAL A 41 9.97 6.10 2.10
N ILE A 42 8.77 6.35 2.58
CA ILE A 42 8.46 6.38 4.02
C ILE A 42 7.66 5.13 4.38
N LEU A 43 8.25 4.26 5.20
CA LEU A 43 7.65 2.98 5.60
C LEU A 43 7.42 2.89 7.10
N ARG A 44 6.37 2.16 7.48
CA ARG A 44 6.10 1.71 8.85
C ARG A 44 6.16 0.18 8.91
N TYR A 45 6.84 -0.34 9.92
CA TYR A 45 6.96 -1.77 10.19
C TYR A 45 5.88 -2.17 11.19
N SER A 46 5.07 -3.19 10.87
CA SER A 46 3.96 -3.65 11.72
C SER A 46 4.41 -4.10 13.12
N SER A 47 5.66 -4.57 13.26
CA SER A 47 6.22 -5.06 14.52
C SER A 47 6.72 -3.98 15.47
N SER A 48 6.79 -2.71 15.05
CA SER A 48 7.18 -1.62 15.93
C SER A 48 6.02 -0.65 16.13
N GLN A 49 5.70 -0.33 17.38
CA GLN A 49 5.04 0.94 17.73
C GLN A 49 5.95 2.15 17.41
N GLY A 50 6.82 2.04 16.41
CA GLY A 50 7.83 3.01 16.04
C GLY A 50 7.29 4.00 15.03
N ALA A 51 7.87 5.20 15.06
CA ALA A 51 7.60 6.23 14.06
C ALA A 51 7.95 5.72 12.64
N PRO A 52 7.26 6.21 11.60
CA PRO A 52 7.63 5.93 10.22
C PRO A 52 9.09 6.27 9.94
N TYR A 53 9.78 5.43 9.17
CA TYR A 53 11.17 5.64 8.79
C TYR A 53 11.27 6.01 7.31
N ARG A 54 12.12 6.99 7.00
CA ARG A 54 12.40 7.44 5.63
C ARG A 54 13.64 6.75 5.08
N PHE A 55 13.48 6.05 3.97
CA PHE A 55 14.54 5.45 3.19
C PHE A 55 14.84 6.33 1.98
N ALA A 56 16.08 6.80 1.88
CA ALA A 56 16.58 7.59 0.76
C ALA A 56 17.59 6.77 -0.05
N GLY A 57 17.54 6.90 -1.38
CA GLY A 57 18.35 6.12 -2.32
C GLY A 57 17.47 5.42 -3.36
N ALA A 58 18.06 4.96 -4.46
CA ALA A 58 17.29 4.29 -5.51
C ALA A 58 17.03 2.82 -5.15
N PHE A 59 15.75 2.45 -5.07
CA PHE A 59 15.29 1.10 -4.78
C PHE A 59 14.42 0.57 -5.92
N GLY A 60 14.65 -0.68 -6.33
CA GLY A 60 13.80 -1.36 -7.30
C GLY A 60 12.51 -1.85 -6.62
N ILE A 61 11.37 -1.66 -7.27
CA ILE A 61 10.10 -2.19 -6.76
C ILE A 61 10.03 -3.68 -7.08
N LEU A 62 9.97 -4.51 -6.03
CA LEU A 62 9.74 -5.96 -6.16
C LEU A 62 8.26 -6.30 -6.09
N SER A 63 7.54 -5.63 -5.18
CA SER A 63 6.11 -5.77 -5.03
C SER A 63 5.50 -4.48 -4.50
N LEU A 64 4.37 -4.09 -5.06
CA LEU A 64 3.52 -3.04 -4.52
C LEU A 64 2.10 -3.60 -4.56
N SER A 65 1.48 -3.68 -3.39
CA SER A 65 0.12 -4.18 -3.24
C SER A 65 -0.66 -3.23 -2.37
N GLY A 66 -1.97 -3.17 -2.58
CA GLY A 66 -2.82 -2.33 -1.76
C GLY A 66 -4.04 -1.87 -2.51
N SER A 67 -4.82 -1.06 -1.83
CA SER A 67 -6.09 -0.59 -2.34
C SER A 67 -6.45 0.75 -1.75
N PHE A 68 -7.11 1.55 -2.58
CA PHE A 68 -7.65 2.83 -2.19
C PHE A 68 -9.12 2.89 -2.58
N PHE A 69 -9.92 3.41 -1.66
CA PHE A 69 -11.36 3.55 -1.83
C PHE A 69 -11.76 4.84 -1.13
N ALA A 70 -12.21 5.81 -1.93
CA ALA A 70 -12.80 7.01 -1.39
C ALA A 70 -14.20 6.64 -0.90
N ASP A 71 -14.40 6.62 0.42
CA ASP A 71 -15.75 6.60 0.96
C ASP A 71 -16.38 7.97 0.71
N HIS A 72 -17.60 7.98 0.16
CA HIS A 72 -18.36 9.20 -0.12
C HIS A 72 -19.19 9.66 1.08
N SER A 73 -19.17 8.91 2.19
CA SER A 73 -19.73 9.34 3.46
C SER A 73 -18.94 10.51 4.04
N THR A 74 -19.63 11.58 4.43
CA THR A 74 -19.06 12.84 4.94
C THR A 74 -18.32 12.72 6.27
N THR A 75 -18.24 11.52 6.85
CA THR A 75 -17.74 11.27 8.22
C THR A 75 -16.60 10.26 8.29
N SER A 76 -16.20 9.62 7.19
CA SER A 76 -15.19 8.56 7.20
C SER A 76 -13.90 8.95 6.47
N THR A 77 -12.77 8.73 7.14
CA THR A 77 -11.43 8.89 6.56
C THR A 77 -11.27 7.94 5.37
N PRO A 78 -10.76 8.39 4.21
CA PRO A 78 -10.53 7.51 3.07
C PRO A 78 -9.68 6.32 3.48
N CYS A 79 -10.17 5.13 3.13
CA CYS A 79 -9.50 3.88 3.41
C CYS A 79 -8.37 3.69 2.37
N SER A 80 -7.13 3.74 2.83
CA SER A 80 -5.97 3.50 1.98
C SER A 80 -4.95 2.69 2.74
N SER A 81 -4.59 1.51 2.21
CA SER A 81 -3.45 0.76 2.70
C SER A 81 -2.65 0.26 1.51
N PHE A 82 -1.37 0.58 1.54
CA PHE A 82 -0.40 0.15 0.55
C PHE A 82 0.77 -0.49 1.28
N ASN A 83 1.20 -1.64 0.78
CA ASN A 83 2.39 -2.34 1.22
C ASN A 83 3.36 -2.42 0.05
N ILE A 84 4.63 -2.22 0.32
CA ILE A 84 5.67 -2.22 -0.71
C ILE A 84 6.86 -3.04 -0.23
N ILE A 85 7.44 -3.78 -1.17
CA ILE A 85 8.70 -4.50 -1.02
C ILE A 85 9.66 -3.97 -2.08
N LEU A 86 10.85 -3.61 -1.61
CA LEU A 86 11.87 -2.92 -2.37
C LEU A 86 13.19 -3.68 -2.27
N SER A 87 13.95 -3.68 -3.37
CA SER A 87 15.35 -4.09 -3.39
C SER A 87 16.26 -2.87 -3.40
N GLY A 88 17.13 -2.76 -2.39
CA GLY A 88 18.24 -1.80 -2.38
C GLY A 88 19.52 -2.36 -2.99
N GLY A 89 20.64 -1.67 -2.75
CA GLY A 89 21.98 -2.18 -3.09
C GLY A 89 22.35 -3.42 -2.25
N GLN A 90 23.39 -4.15 -2.67
CA GLN A 90 23.97 -5.35 -2.00
C GLN A 90 22.97 -6.14 -1.13
N THR A 91 22.13 -6.96 -1.77
CA THR A 91 21.23 -7.94 -1.11
C THR A 91 20.24 -7.38 -0.08
N GLN A 92 20.05 -6.05 -0.02
CA GLN A 92 19.13 -5.44 0.93
C GLN A 92 17.69 -5.51 0.41
N LEU A 93 16.79 -6.06 1.22
CA LEU A 93 15.35 -5.99 1.01
C LEU A 93 14.72 -5.09 2.07
N LEU A 94 13.85 -4.19 1.64
CA LEU A 94 13.10 -3.27 2.50
C LEU A 94 11.63 -3.50 2.24
N GLY A 95 10.85 -3.85 3.27
CA GLY A 95 9.42 -4.12 3.13
C GLY A 95 8.63 -3.45 4.24
N GLY A 96 7.43 -2.97 3.94
CA GLY A 96 6.59 -2.36 4.96
C GLY A 96 5.33 -1.71 4.42
N ILE A 97 4.54 -1.16 5.36
CA ILE A 97 3.36 -0.37 5.04
C ILE A 97 3.83 1.02 4.64
N VAL A 98 3.33 1.54 3.52
CA VAL A 98 3.61 2.89 3.09
C VAL A 98 2.92 3.87 4.03
N ALA A 99 3.73 4.68 4.71
CA ALA A 99 3.27 5.65 5.72
C ALA A 99 3.52 7.11 5.28
N GLY A 100 3.91 7.32 4.02
CA GLY A 100 4.15 8.64 3.46
C GLY A 100 4.48 8.57 1.98
N LYS A 101 5.37 9.47 1.52
CA LYS A 101 5.67 9.61 0.11
C LYS A 101 6.46 8.42 -0.45
N VAL A 102 6.19 8.11 -1.72
CA VAL A 102 6.93 7.11 -2.52
C VAL A 102 7.32 7.77 -3.85
N MET A 103 8.50 8.38 -3.88
CA MET A 103 8.95 9.15 -5.04
C MET A 103 9.49 8.24 -6.14
N ALA A 104 8.99 8.39 -7.36
CA ALA A 104 9.48 7.69 -8.54
C ALA A 104 10.89 8.18 -8.92
N ALA A 105 11.88 7.28 -8.92
CA ALA A 105 13.24 7.56 -9.39
C ALA A 105 13.33 7.45 -10.92
N THR A 106 12.60 6.49 -11.48
CA THR A 106 12.40 6.30 -12.92
C THR A 106 10.90 6.31 -13.21
N PRO A 107 10.46 6.38 -14.48
CA PRO A 107 9.06 6.11 -14.79
C PRO A 107 8.61 4.77 -14.16
N VAL A 108 7.57 4.82 -13.33
CA VAL A 108 6.98 3.66 -12.66
C VAL A 108 5.69 3.31 -13.39
N THR A 109 5.57 2.05 -13.80
CA THR A 109 4.34 1.53 -14.40
C THR A 109 3.56 0.74 -13.37
N VAL A 110 2.29 1.09 -13.17
CA VAL A 110 1.39 0.45 -12.21
C VAL A 110 0.17 -0.09 -12.95
N VAL A 111 -0.13 -1.36 -12.75
CA VAL A 111 -1.34 -2.00 -13.26
C VAL A 111 -2.35 -2.08 -12.13
N LEU A 112 -3.53 -1.50 -12.35
CA LEU A 112 -4.60 -1.38 -11.36
C LEU A 112 -5.86 -2.10 -11.83
N LEU A 113 -6.64 -2.60 -10.88
CA LEU A 113 -8.04 -2.95 -11.05
C LEU A 113 -8.91 -1.84 -10.49
N THR A 114 -9.87 -1.36 -11.29
CA THR A 114 -10.86 -0.37 -10.90
C THR A 114 -12.22 -1.02 -10.65
N PHE A 115 -12.93 -0.55 -9.63
CA PHE A 115 -14.30 -0.96 -9.32
C PHE A 115 -15.15 0.26 -8.93
N ALA A 116 -16.40 0.22 -9.36
CA ALA A 116 -17.41 1.21 -9.00
C ALA A 116 -18.12 0.75 -7.72
N SER A 117 -18.39 1.68 -6.81
CA SER A 117 -19.18 1.44 -5.59
C SER A 117 -18.70 0.24 -4.75
N PRO A 118 -17.49 0.30 -4.17
CA PRO A 118 -17.00 -0.78 -3.30
C PRO A 118 -17.90 -0.95 -2.07
N SER A 119 -18.31 -2.20 -1.84
CA SER A 119 -18.91 -2.64 -0.59
C SER A 119 -17.84 -3.23 0.32
N PHE A 120 -17.70 -2.68 1.53
CA PHE A 120 -16.85 -3.27 2.55
C PHE A 120 -17.66 -4.13 3.49
N TYR A 121 -17.33 -5.41 3.54
CA TYR A 121 -17.89 -6.34 4.50
C TYR A 121 -16.83 -6.59 5.58
N LYS A 122 -17.13 -6.17 6.81
CA LYS A 122 -16.36 -6.61 7.97
C LYS A 122 -16.84 -8.01 8.32
N LEU A 123 -15.96 -8.99 8.14
CA LEU A 123 -16.23 -10.35 8.58
C LEU A 123 -16.05 -10.41 10.11
N PRO A 124 -16.87 -11.18 10.83
CA PRO A 124 -16.65 -11.42 12.24
C PRO A 124 -15.27 -12.05 12.41
N TYR A 125 -14.45 -11.43 13.24
CA TYR A 125 -13.20 -12.01 13.69
C TYR A 125 -13.51 -12.68 15.03
N GLU A 126 -13.54 -14.02 15.06
CA GLU A 126 -13.53 -14.76 16.32
C GLU A 126 -12.13 -14.59 16.93
N GLY A 127 -11.95 -13.50 17.68
CA GLY A 127 -10.84 -13.34 18.60
C GLY A 127 -11.38 -13.60 20.00
N ASP A 128 -10.75 -14.53 20.71
CA ASP A 128 -11.04 -14.79 22.12
C ASP A 128 -11.08 -13.47 22.90
N ASP A 129 -12.10 -13.36 23.75
CA ASP A 129 -12.48 -12.19 24.53
C ASP A 129 -11.30 -11.53 25.28
N GLU A 130 -11.20 -10.20 25.25
CA GLU A 130 -11.48 -9.34 26.42
C GLU A 130 -11.23 -7.85 26.14
N ASP A 131 -12.19 -7.06 26.61
CA ASP A 131 -12.23 -5.64 26.91
C ASP A 131 -12.55 -4.55 25.85
N HIS A 132 -13.73 -3.98 26.10
CA HIS A 132 -14.41 -2.87 25.49
C HIS A 132 -13.63 -1.55 25.50
N HIS A 133 -13.38 -0.98 24.32
CA HIS A 133 -13.57 0.46 24.09
C HIS A 133 -14.10 0.63 22.65
N HIS A 134 -15.36 1.08 22.53
CA HIS A 134 -15.97 1.49 21.26
C HIS A 134 -15.26 2.75 20.77
N GLN A 135 -14.17 2.57 20.05
CA GLN A 135 -13.56 3.61 19.26
C GLN A 135 -13.75 3.23 17.80
N THR A 136 -14.39 4.12 17.03
CA THR A 136 -14.55 3.99 15.59
C THR A 136 -13.17 3.79 15.00
N MET A 137 -12.80 2.53 14.78
CA MET A 137 -11.48 2.20 14.27
C MET A 137 -11.39 2.86 12.89
N PRO A 138 -10.42 3.76 12.65
CA PRO A 138 -10.14 4.23 11.30
C PRO A 138 -9.91 3.01 10.42
N CYS A 139 -10.04 3.17 9.11
CA CYS A 139 -9.82 2.12 8.13
C CYS A 139 -8.36 1.64 8.15
N ASN A 140 -7.97 0.93 9.21
CA ASN A 140 -6.66 0.42 9.44
C ASN A 140 -6.65 -0.99 8.87
N ILE A 141 -6.38 -1.07 7.57
CA ILE A 141 -6.24 -2.36 6.86
C ILE A 141 -4.94 -3.08 7.26
N ASP A 142 -4.25 -2.60 8.30
CA ASP A 142 -3.04 -3.19 8.89
C ASP A 142 -3.18 -4.69 9.19
N GLY A 143 -4.39 -5.21 9.38
CA GLY A 143 -4.63 -6.63 9.68
C GLY A 143 -5.17 -7.52 8.56
N ALA A 144 -5.60 -6.97 7.40
CA ALA A 144 -6.45 -7.74 6.46
C ALA A 144 -5.82 -8.02 5.08
N ILE A 145 -4.69 -7.40 4.75
CA ILE A 145 -3.93 -7.67 3.52
C ILE A 145 -2.45 -7.88 3.86
N GLN A 146 -2.20 -8.77 4.81
CA GLN A 146 -0.96 -9.52 4.76
C GLN A 146 -1.08 -10.45 3.54
N CYS A 147 -0.73 -9.93 2.36
CA CYS A 147 -0.35 -10.80 1.25
C CYS A 147 0.84 -11.60 1.77
N TYR A 148 0.54 -12.79 2.28
CA TYR A 148 1.50 -13.76 2.77
C TYR A 148 2.30 -14.22 1.55
N ILE A 149 3.33 -13.46 1.16
CA ILE A 149 4.41 -14.05 0.39
C ILE A 149 5.20 -14.84 1.44
N PRO A 150 5.21 -16.17 1.38
CA PRO A 150 6.04 -16.94 2.28
C PRO A 150 7.48 -16.46 2.06
N PHE A 151 8.09 -15.93 3.11
CA PHE A 151 9.52 -15.71 3.16
C PHE A 151 10.15 -17.09 2.91
N ILE A 152 10.63 -17.38 1.69
CA ILE A 152 11.31 -18.64 1.38
C ILE A 152 12.65 -18.56 2.12
N PRO A 153 12.91 -19.39 3.14
CA PRO A 153 14.19 -19.41 3.83
C PRO A 153 15.13 -20.32 3.03
N TRP A 154 15.61 -19.85 1.88
CA TRP A 154 16.78 -20.42 1.23
C TRP A 154 17.86 -19.34 1.24
N ALA A 155 18.65 -19.30 2.32
CA ALA A 155 19.98 -18.70 2.34
C ALA A 155 20.67 -19.09 3.66
N SER A 156 20.91 -20.39 3.83
CA SER A 156 21.96 -20.87 4.71
C SER A 156 22.48 -22.18 4.12
N SER A 157 23.46 -22.05 3.22
CA SER A 157 24.49 -23.07 2.98
C SER A 157 25.81 -22.50 3.47
#